data_AF-A0A937TLA6-F1
#
_entry.id   AF-A0A937TLA6-F1
#
_cell.length_a   1.000
_cell.length_b   1.000
_cell.length_c   1.000
_cell.angle_alpha   90.00
_cell.angle_beta   90.00
_cell.angle_gamma   90.00
#
_symmetry.space_group_name_H-M   'P 1'
#
loop_
_entity.id
_entity.type
_entity.pdbx_description
1 polymer ?
#
loop_
_entity_poly.entity_id
_entity_poly.type
_entity_poly.pdbx_seq_one_letter_code
_entity_poly.pdbx_strand_id
1 'polypeptide(L)'
;MAPGSGAADVWPITQQKELFSIFGNVEDLIGVRLTDKYLMIPIKSVSGIFFQTKTTFITCQLCPREACIGRRAEYDLGLVGKYREEMITQE
;
A
#
# COMPACT_ATOMS: atom_id res chain seq x y z
N MET A 1 4.34 -0.24 -4.78
CA MET A 1 3.10 -0.32 -3.98
C MET A 1 3.29 0.43 -2.67
N ALA A 2 2.23 0.97 -2.06
CA ALA A 2 2.31 1.74 -0.81
C ALA A 2 1.25 1.25 0.21
N PRO A 3 1.57 1.17 1.52
CA PRO A 3 0.59 0.92 2.57
C PRO A 3 -0.54 1.96 2.55
N GLY A 4 -1.77 1.52 2.80
CA GLY A 4 -2.95 2.38 2.78
C GLY A 4 -3.42 2.81 1.38
N SER A 5 -2.77 2.33 0.31
CA SER A 5 -3.19 2.60 -1.07
C SER A 5 -4.09 1.49 -1.61
N GLY A 6 -5.22 1.86 -2.22
CA GLY A 6 -6.20 0.91 -2.73
C GLY A 6 -7.26 0.54 -1.70
N ALA A 7 -7.75 -0.71 -1.74
CA ALA A 7 -8.65 -1.22 -0.70
C ALA A 7 -7.90 -1.45 0.62
N ALA A 8 -8.60 -1.24 1.74
CA ALA A 8 -7.99 -1.23 3.06
C ALA A 8 -7.41 -2.60 3.49
N ASP A 9 -7.95 -3.68 2.92
CA ASP A 9 -7.57 -5.07 3.16
C ASP A 9 -6.39 -5.53 2.29
N VAL A 10 -6.05 -4.83 1.21
CA VAL A 10 -4.96 -5.22 0.29
C VAL A 10 -3.59 -4.99 0.92
N TRP A 11 -3.35 -3.79 1.45
CA TRP A 11 -2.15 -3.48 2.22
C TRP A 11 -2.47 -2.36 3.23
N PRO A 12 -2.77 -2.71 4.49
CA PRO A 12 -3.24 -1.74 5.48
C PRO A 12 -2.21 -0.64 5.79
N ILE A 13 -2.68 0.57 6.12
CA ILE A 13 -1.78 1.69 6.51
C ILE A 13 -0.98 1.41 7.78
N THR A 14 -1.45 0.51 8.65
CA THR A 14 -0.70 0.09 9.85
C THR A 14 0.65 -0.53 9.52
N GLN A 15 0.77 -1.16 8.34
CA GLN A 15 2.01 -1.74 7.81
C GLN A 15 3.10 -0.70 7.48
N GLN A 16 2.78 0.59 7.62
CA GLN A 16 3.75 1.66 7.52
C GLN A 16 4.87 1.55 8.56
N LYS A 17 4.56 1.00 9.75
CA LYS A 17 5.53 0.79 10.84
C LYS A 17 6.60 -0.22 10.45
N GLU A 18 6.20 -1.32 9.83
CA GLU A 18 7.06 -2.38 9.32
C GLU A 18 7.92 -1.88 8.16
N LEU A 19 7.38 -1.04 7.29
CA LEU A 19 8.18 -0.40 6.24
C LEU A 19 9.24 0.54 6.82
N PHE A 20 8.91 1.31 7.87
CA PHE A 20 9.85 2.21 8.52
C PHE A 20 10.93 1.45 9.31
N SER A 21 10.61 0.30 9.89
CA SER A 21 11.58 -0.47 10.69
C SER A 21 12.74 -1.01 9.85
N ILE A 22 12.58 -1.18 8.53
CA ILE A 22 13.66 -1.59 7.61
C ILE A 22 14.83 -0.60 7.65
N PHE A 23 14.55 0.70 7.80
CA PHE A 23 15.57 1.75 7.80
C PHE A 23 16.06 2.09 9.22
N GLY A 24 15.35 1.65 10.26
CA GLY A 24 15.63 2.02 11.64
C GLY A 24 15.22 3.46 11.94
N ASN A 25 16.20 4.34 12.17
CA ASN A 25 15.93 5.71 12.61
C ASN A 25 15.67 6.66 11.42
N VAL A 26 14.48 6.57 10.84
CA VAL A 26 14.07 7.36 9.67
C VAL A 26 14.04 8.87 9.95
N GLU A 27 13.67 9.28 11.17
CA GLU A 27 13.58 10.70 11.52
C GLU A 27 14.95 11.37 11.49
N ASP A 28 15.99 10.75 12.04
CA ASP A 28 17.35 11.31 11.98
C ASP A 28 17.95 11.21 10.56
N LEU A 29 17.58 10.19 9.79
CA LEU A 29 18.14 9.98 8.44
C LEU A 29 17.59 10.98 7.41
N ILE A 30 16.28 11.25 7.44
CA ILE A 30 15.61 12.04 6.39
C ILE A 30 14.57 13.04 6.92
N GLY A 31 14.42 13.18 8.24
CA GLY A 31 13.47 14.12 8.85
C GLY A 31 12.00 13.71 8.74
N VAL A 32 11.71 12.46 8.39
CA VAL A 32 10.34 11.93 8.28
C VAL A 32 10.01 11.06 9.48
N ARG A 33 8.86 11.30 10.11
CA ARG A 33 8.37 10.50 11.23
C ARG A 33 6.95 10.01 11.04
N LEU A 34 6.60 8.94 11.73
CA LEU A 34 5.23 8.46 11.82
C LEU A 34 4.54 9.01 13.07
N THR A 35 3.26 9.32 12.92
CA THR A 35 2.35 9.56 14.04
C THR A 35 1.83 8.23 14.61
N ASP A 36 1.19 8.26 15.78
CA ASP A 36 0.55 7.08 16.39
C ASP A 36 -0.58 6.48 15.51
N LYS A 37 -1.06 7.26 14.53
CA LYS A 37 -2.06 6.85 13.53
C LYS A 37 -1.43 6.49 12.18
N TYR A 38 -0.12 6.27 12.14
CA TYR A 38 0.63 5.83 10.94
C TYR A 38 0.68 6.84 9.78
N LEU A 39 0.25 8.09 10.01
CA LEU A 39 0.47 9.19 9.05
C LEU A 39 1.91 9.68 9.13
N MET A 40 2.47 10.09 7.98
CA MET A 40 3.81 10.67 7.88
C MET A 40 3.81 12.18 8.09
N ILE A 41 4.85 12.67 8.76
CA ILE A 41 5.15 14.09 8.91
C ILE A 41 6.57 14.32 8.36
N PRO A 42 6.76 15.22 7.37
CA PRO A 42 5.76 16.11 6.75
C PRO A 42 4.66 15.39 5.96
N ILE A 43 3.47 16.02 5.85
CA ILE A 43 2.28 15.39 5.22
C ILE A 43 2.51 15.05 3.73
N LYS A 44 3.31 15.85 3.03
CA LYS A 44 3.68 15.61 1.62
C LYS A 44 4.83 14.60 1.50
N SER A 45 4.70 13.47 2.17
CA SER A 45 5.64 12.35 2.10
C SER A 45 5.00 11.17 1.39
N VAL A 46 5.81 10.33 0.75
CA VAL A 46 5.37 9.06 0.17
C VAL A 46 6.33 7.96 0.57
N SER A 47 5.80 6.78 0.78
CA SER A 47 6.57 5.59 1.15
C SER A 47 5.96 4.37 0.46
N GLY A 48 6.79 3.38 0.19
CA GLY A 48 6.35 2.16 -0.47
C GLY A 48 7.52 1.29 -0.89
N ILE A 49 7.20 0.19 -1.55
CA ILE A 49 8.17 -0.76 -2.09
C ILE A 49 8.06 -0.75 -3.62
N PHE A 50 9.22 -0.72 -4.28
CA PHE A 50 9.38 -1.04 -5.69
C PHE A 50 9.97 -2.44 -5.81
N PHE A 51 9.42 -3.24 -6.71
CA PHE A 51 9.90 -4.58 -6.99
C PHE A 51 9.79 -4.85 -8.49
N GLN A 52 10.70 -5.66 -9.01
CA GLN A 52 10.61 -6.14 -10.39
C GLN A 52 9.47 -7.15 -10.50
N THR A 53 8.65 -7.03 -11.53
CA THR A 53 7.56 -7.95 -11.81
C THR A 53 7.40 -8.13 -13.31
N LYS A 54 7.03 -9.34 -13.74
CA LYS A 54 6.62 -9.62 -15.13
C LYS A 54 5.18 -9.19 -15.41
N THR A 55 4.38 -9.06 -14.35
CA THR A 55 2.96 -8.73 -14.43
C THR A 55 2.74 -7.34 -13.86
N THR A 56 2.12 -6.45 -14.65
CA THR A 56 1.72 -5.12 -14.18
C THR A 56 0.60 -5.25 -13.16
N PHE A 57 0.78 -4.63 -12.00
CA PHE A 57 -0.22 -4.60 -10.94
C PHE A 57 -0.37 -3.18 -10.39
N ILE A 58 -1.60 -2.70 -10.34
CA ILE A 58 -1.98 -1.41 -9.73
C ILE A 58 -3.08 -1.68 -8.72
N THR A 59 -2.89 -1.24 -7.47
CA THR A 59 -3.84 -1.49 -6.36
C THR A 59 -5.27 -0.99 -6.64
N CYS A 60 -5.45 -0.04 -7.56
CA CYS A 60 -6.77 0.40 -8.04
C CYS A 60 -7.61 -0.73 -8.65
N GLN A 61 -6.96 -1.76 -9.21
CA GLN A 61 -7.63 -2.94 -9.77
C GLN A 61 -8.37 -3.76 -8.71
N LEU A 62 -7.95 -3.68 -7.45
CA LEU A 62 -8.60 -4.37 -6.33
C LEU A 62 -9.52 -3.46 -5.51
N CYS A 63 -9.62 -2.18 -5.86
CA CYS A 63 -10.34 -1.19 -5.05
C CYS A 63 -11.76 -0.94 -5.58
N PRO A 64 -12.83 -1.29 -4.83
CA PRO A 64 -14.22 -1.11 -5.28
C PRO A 64 -14.70 0.35 -5.22
N ARG A 65 -13.89 1.29 -4.73
CA ARG A 65 -14.28 2.70 -4.58
C ARG A 65 -14.40 3.40 -5.94
N GLU A 66 -15.61 3.61 -6.43
CA GLU A 66 -15.86 4.18 -7.77
C GLU A 66 -15.31 5.61 -7.93
N ALA A 67 -15.80 6.58 -7.14
CA ALA A 67 -15.43 7.99 -7.23
C ALA A 67 -14.11 8.33 -6.48
N CYS A 68 -13.00 7.76 -6.94
CA CYS A 68 -11.66 8.05 -6.40
C CYS A 68 -10.89 9.00 -7.32
N ILE A 69 -10.57 10.21 -6.84
CA ILE A 69 -9.79 11.22 -7.59
C ILE A 69 -8.39 10.73 -8.00
N GLY A 70 -7.84 9.76 -7.27
CA GLY A 70 -6.53 9.17 -7.51
C GLY A 70 -6.57 7.86 -8.29
N ARG A 71 -7.70 7.51 -8.93
CA ARG A 71 -7.85 6.25 -9.67
C ARG A 71 -6.90 6.21 -10.87
N ARG A 72 -6.12 5.13 -10.97
CA ARG A 72 -5.15 4.89 -12.06
C ARG A 72 -5.44 3.63 -12.90
N ALA A 73 -6.39 2.81 -12.48
CA ALA A 73 -6.86 1.63 -13.21
C ALA A 73 -8.32 1.33 -12.84
N GLU A 74 -9.03 0.63 -13.71
CA GLU A 74 -10.40 0.15 -13.47
C GLU A 74 -10.43 -0.96 -12.41
N TYR A 75 -11.55 -1.10 -11.70
CA TYR A 75 -11.76 -2.17 -10.73
C TYR A 75 -12.02 -3.49 -11.46
N ASP A 76 -11.32 -4.56 -11.08
CA ASP A 76 -11.34 -5.86 -11.75
C ASP A 76 -11.77 -6.96 -10.77
N LEU A 77 -13.01 -7.41 -10.90
CA LEU A 77 -13.59 -8.47 -10.07
C LEU A 77 -12.89 -9.83 -10.23
N GLY A 78 -12.41 -10.15 -11.43
CA GLY A 78 -11.70 -11.41 -11.68
C GLY A 78 -10.35 -11.43 -10.95
N LEU A 79 -9.66 -10.30 -10.96
CA LEU A 79 -8.37 -10.15 -10.26
C LEU A 79 -8.53 -10.18 -8.74
N VAL A 80 -9.61 -9.61 -8.20
CA VAL A 80 -9.95 -9.69 -6.77
C VAL A 80 -10.16 -11.14 -6.34
N GLY A 81 -10.93 -11.92 -7.10
CA GLY A 81 -11.14 -13.34 -6.82
C GLY A 81 -9.82 -14.10 -6.75
N LYS A 82 -8.99 -13.96 -7.80
CA LYS A 82 -7.68 -14.60 -7.88
C LYS A 82 -6.80 -14.31 -6.66
N TYR A 83 -6.56 -13.04 -6.32
CA TYR A 83 -5.64 -12.72 -5.22
C TYR A 83 -6.21 -13.08 -3.84
N ARG A 84 -7.53 -13.08 -3.66
CA ARG A 84 -8.13 -13.51 -2.40
C ARG A 84 -8.04 -15.02 -2.21
N GLU A 85 -8.23 -15.81 -3.26
CA GLU A 85 -8.02 -17.27 -3.22
C GLU A 85 -6.56 -17.63 -2.95
N GLU A 86 -5.61 -16.92 -3.57
CA GLU A 86 -4.17 -17.09 -3.34
C GLU A 86 -3.78 -16.72 -1.89
N MET A 87 -4.39 -15.69 -1.28
CA MET A 87 -4.13 -15.32 0.12
C MET A 87 -4.63 -16.35 1.14
N ILE A 88 -5.69 -17.12 0.81
CA ILE A 88 -6.25 -18.16 1.69
C ILE A 88 -5.42 -19.45 1.63
N THR A 89 -4.70 -19.68 0.53
CA THR A 89 -3.97 -20.94 0.28
C THR A 89 -2.50 -20.90 0.68
N GLN A 90 -2.02 -19.79 1.27
CA GLN A 90 -0.63 -19.58 1.68
C GLN A 90 -0.38 -19.75 3.21
N GLU A 91 -1.29 -20.39 3.95
CA GLU A 91 -1.06 -20.85 5.35
C GLU A 91 -0.49 -22.27 5.43
#